data_AF-A0A934EPQ9-F1
#
_entry.id   AF-A0A934EPQ9-F1
#
_cell.length_a   1.000
_cell.length_b   1.000
_cell.length_c   1.000
_cell.angle_alpha   90.00
_cell.angle_beta   90.00
_cell.angle_gamma   90.00
#
_symmetry.space_group_name_H-M   'P 1'
#
loop_
_entity.id
_entity.type
_entity.pdbx_description
1 polymer ?
#
loop_
_entity_poly.entity_id
_entity_poly.type
_entity_poly.pdbx_seq_one_letter_code
_entity_poly.pdbx_strand_id
1 'polypeptide(L)'
;MLIPIVIAGLVIEVICIRIASLGDIMQHIPRFSLMYSAAFVAYLFAVFLVSKNAALSGKGSNISKNIIWIILVFSLVFRLTLLPATPSNDIFRYLWEGKIQLHGINPYSQPPASLNLEHLRDNFFSGISHKHLTTIYPPLTLMVFAIADFISHSFVSIKSAFLLFDILSILVLIKYLKVMRKEPAHVLIYAWSPLVLISFAARGHCDSLQIFFVVLALYFYSIRKNAKSVVSISLAMMSKFVSIIIVPFLIPREKPRYLAILFLVMILLYLPYCRAVKGLFSTLFQFGTQYRYNDSIHFLIFYVSLGSPFISKIITSSIFG
;
A
#
# COMPACT_ATOMS: atom_id res chain seq x y z
N MET A 1 6.23 -31.68 -3.52
CA MET A 1 5.86 -30.27 -3.71
C MET A 1 5.37 -29.61 -2.42
N LEU A 2 4.42 -30.19 -1.68
CA LEU A 2 3.93 -29.58 -0.43
C LEU A 2 5.03 -29.38 0.62
N ILE A 3 5.86 -30.40 0.87
CA ILE A 3 6.93 -30.34 1.87
C ILE A 3 7.92 -29.17 1.61
N PRO A 4 8.51 -29.00 0.41
CA PRO A 4 9.38 -27.85 0.13
C PRO A 4 8.71 -26.48 0.32
N ILE A 5 7.43 -26.34 -0.04
CA ILE A 5 6.70 -25.07 0.15
C ILE A 5 6.47 -24.81 1.64
N VAL A 6 6.13 -25.82 2.43
CA VAL A 6 5.98 -25.69 3.89
C VAL A 6 7.31 -25.31 4.53
N ILE A 7 8.42 -25.93 4.12
CA ILE A 7 9.76 -25.58 4.61
C ILE A 7 10.08 -24.12 4.29
N ALA A 8 9.85 -23.67 3.06
CA ALA A 8 10.05 -22.26 2.69
C ALA A 8 9.19 -21.32 3.52
N GLY A 9 7.93 -21.69 3.77
CA GLY A 9 7.02 -20.94 4.64
C GLY A 9 7.52 -20.84 6.08
N LEU A 10 7.98 -21.94 6.67
CA LEU A 10 8.57 -21.95 8.02
C LEU A 10 9.83 -21.09 8.10
N VAL A 11 10.71 -21.14 7.10
CA VAL A 11 11.91 -20.30 7.04
C VAL A 11 11.54 -18.82 7.02
N ILE A 12 10.56 -18.42 6.19
CA ILE A 12 10.08 -17.04 6.14
C ILE A 12 9.48 -16.64 7.50
N GLU A 13 8.68 -17.51 8.14
CA GLU A 13 8.08 -17.22 9.44
C GLU A 13 9.15 -17.00 10.53
N VAL A 14 10.16 -17.86 10.60
CA VAL A 14 11.27 -17.68 11.54
C VAL A 14 11.95 -16.32 11.34
N ILE A 15 12.12 -15.90 10.08
CA ILE A 15 12.66 -14.58 9.76
C ILE A 15 11.70 -13.46 10.17
N CYS A 16 10.39 -13.61 9.93
CA CYS A 16 9.37 -12.65 10.37
C CYS A 16 9.38 -12.46 11.90
N ILE A 17 9.49 -13.56 12.67
CA ILE A 17 9.63 -13.50 14.14
C ILE A 17 10.88 -12.70 14.53
N ARG A 18 12.02 -12.95 13.87
CA ARG A 18 13.27 -12.22 14.14
C ARG A 18 13.17 -10.74 13.81
N ILE A 19 12.53 -10.38 12.69
CA ILE A 19 12.29 -8.99 12.31
C ILE A 19 11.35 -8.32 13.32
N ALA A 20 10.26 -8.97 13.73
CA ALA A 20 9.33 -8.43 14.73
C ALA A 20 10.01 -8.19 16.09
N SER A 21 10.96 -9.05 16.47
CA SER A 21 11.74 -8.91 17.71
C SER A 21 12.89 -7.89 17.63
N LEU A 22 13.15 -7.30 16.45
CA LEU A 22 14.31 -6.43 16.24
C LEU A 22 14.14 -5.04 16.88
N GLY A 23 12.90 -4.64 17.20
CA GLY A 23 12.60 -3.28 17.64
C GLY A 23 12.46 -2.33 16.45
N ASP A 24 13.05 -1.14 16.53
CA ASP A 24 13.02 -0.19 15.41
C ASP A 24 14.00 -0.62 14.31
N ILE A 25 13.44 -0.94 13.13
CA ILE A 25 14.21 -1.36 11.95
C ILE A 25 15.27 -0.33 11.56
N MET A 26 14.99 0.96 11.76
CA MET A 26 15.91 2.05 11.39
C MET A 26 17.19 2.06 12.24
N GLN A 27 17.15 1.49 13.44
CA GLN A 27 18.31 1.38 14.32
C GLN A 27 19.18 0.14 14.01
N HIS A 28 18.65 -0.79 13.20
CA HIS A 28 19.27 -2.09 12.95
C HIS A 28 19.35 -2.43 11.45
N ILE A 29 19.57 -1.43 10.61
CA ILE A 29 19.56 -1.55 9.13
C ILE A 29 20.39 -2.73 8.62
N PRO A 30 21.66 -2.96 9.03
CA PRO A 30 22.45 -4.07 8.47
C PRO A 30 21.84 -5.44 8.79
N ARG A 31 21.36 -5.62 10.02
CA ARG A 31 20.77 -6.88 10.48
C ARG A 31 19.41 -7.12 9.82
N PHE A 32 18.60 -6.08 9.71
CA PHE A 32 17.34 -6.12 8.97
C PHE A 32 17.58 -6.48 7.50
N SER A 33 18.52 -5.82 6.82
CA SER A 33 18.83 -6.06 5.41
C SER A 33 19.25 -7.51 5.15
N LEU A 34 20.10 -8.09 6.01
CA LEU A 34 20.48 -9.50 5.90
C LEU A 34 19.27 -10.44 6.02
N MET A 35 18.42 -10.24 7.03
CA MET A 35 17.19 -11.02 7.24
C MET A 35 16.22 -10.86 6.06
N TYR A 36 16.03 -9.64 5.60
CA TYR A 36 15.15 -9.29 4.49
C TYR A 36 15.62 -9.96 3.18
N SER A 37 16.92 -9.94 2.90
CA SER A 37 17.52 -10.66 1.77
C SER A 37 17.35 -12.17 1.89
N ALA A 38 17.56 -12.75 3.09
CA ALA A 38 17.33 -14.18 3.31
C ALA A 38 15.86 -14.58 3.09
N ALA A 39 14.91 -13.77 3.54
CA ALA A 39 13.49 -13.98 3.29
C ALA A 39 13.17 -13.94 1.79
N PHE A 40 13.81 -13.04 1.03
CA PHE A 40 13.68 -12.99 -0.42
C PHE A 40 14.20 -14.25 -1.11
N VAL A 41 15.32 -14.81 -0.68
CA VAL A 41 15.84 -16.07 -1.25
C VAL A 41 14.83 -17.21 -1.02
N ALA A 42 14.32 -17.37 0.20
CA ALA A 42 13.31 -18.38 0.51
C ALA A 42 12.00 -18.16 -0.27
N TYR A 43 11.57 -16.91 -0.39
CA TYR A 43 10.40 -16.51 -1.19
C TYR A 43 10.58 -16.84 -2.68
N LEU A 44 11.70 -16.46 -3.29
CA LEU A 44 11.98 -16.74 -4.71
C LEU A 44 12.07 -18.24 -4.98
N PHE A 45 12.63 -19.01 -4.05
CA PHE A 45 12.61 -20.46 -4.12
C PHE A 45 11.17 -21.01 -4.10
N ALA A 46 10.30 -20.51 -3.23
CA ALA A 46 8.89 -20.89 -3.19
C ALA A 46 8.13 -20.52 -4.48
N VAL A 47 8.38 -19.32 -5.03
CA VAL A 47 7.85 -18.89 -6.34
C VAL A 47 8.29 -19.85 -7.44
N PHE A 48 9.60 -20.16 -7.51
CA PHE A 48 10.15 -21.08 -8.50
C PHE A 48 9.47 -22.46 -8.44
N LEU A 49 9.30 -23.01 -7.23
CA LEU A 49 8.63 -24.29 -7.03
C LEU A 49 7.17 -24.27 -7.50
N VAL A 50 6.42 -23.21 -7.18
CA VAL A 50 5.02 -23.08 -7.62
C VAL A 50 4.93 -22.93 -9.13
N SER A 51 5.77 -22.08 -9.73
CA SER A 51 5.75 -21.84 -11.18
C SER A 51 6.19 -23.06 -11.99
N LYS A 52 7.24 -23.78 -11.56
CA LYS A 52 7.68 -25.02 -12.22
C LYS A 52 6.58 -26.08 -12.21
N ASN A 53 5.91 -26.26 -11.07
CA ASN A 53 4.87 -27.28 -10.96
C ASN A 53 3.55 -26.87 -11.62
N ALA A 54 3.23 -25.58 -11.67
CA ALA A 54 2.08 -25.07 -12.43
C ALA A 54 2.23 -25.35 -13.94
N ALA A 55 3.47 -25.39 -14.46
CA ALA A 55 3.75 -25.78 -15.84
C ALA A 55 3.58 -27.30 -16.08
N LEU A 56 3.72 -28.13 -15.04
CA LEU A 56 3.70 -29.59 -15.12
C LEU A 56 2.35 -30.22 -14.75
N SER A 57 1.53 -29.55 -13.93
CA SER A 57 0.25 -30.08 -13.44
C SER A 57 -0.92 -29.60 -14.29
N GLY A 58 -1.70 -30.54 -14.84
CA GLY A 58 -3.00 -30.25 -15.45
C GLY A 58 -3.96 -29.57 -14.45
N LYS A 59 -4.81 -28.68 -14.95
CA LYS A 59 -5.76 -27.89 -14.13
C LYS A 59 -6.70 -28.81 -13.33
N GLY A 60 -6.73 -28.66 -12.01
CA GLY A 60 -7.83 -29.16 -11.17
C GLY A 60 -7.52 -30.29 -10.18
N SER A 61 -6.26 -30.62 -9.90
CA SER A 61 -5.91 -31.65 -8.90
C SER A 61 -6.11 -31.16 -7.45
N ASN A 62 -6.41 -32.09 -6.52
CA ASN A 62 -6.49 -31.79 -5.07
C ASN A 62 -5.20 -31.15 -4.51
N ILE A 63 -4.07 -31.39 -5.16
CA ILE A 63 -2.77 -30.84 -4.81
C ILE A 63 -2.75 -29.31 -4.95
N SER A 64 -3.38 -28.74 -5.99
CA SER A 64 -3.46 -27.28 -6.18
C SER A 64 -4.25 -26.59 -5.06
N LYS A 65 -5.35 -27.21 -4.59
CA LYS A 65 -6.13 -26.69 -3.46
C LYS A 65 -5.31 -26.66 -2.17
N ASN A 66 -4.56 -27.72 -1.87
CA ASN A 66 -3.71 -27.79 -0.68
C ASN A 66 -2.60 -26.73 -0.71
N ILE A 67 -2.00 -26.48 -1.87
CA ILE A 67 -0.98 -25.44 -2.01
C ILE A 67 -1.56 -24.05 -1.74
N ILE A 68 -2.73 -23.73 -2.31
CA ILE A 68 -3.39 -22.45 -2.06
C ILE A 68 -3.70 -22.29 -0.57
N TRP A 69 -4.20 -23.34 0.08
CA TRP A 69 -4.43 -23.31 1.53
C TRP A 69 -3.15 -23.04 2.33
N ILE A 70 -2.05 -23.74 2.02
CA ILE A 70 -0.75 -23.49 2.66
C ILE A 70 -0.31 -22.04 2.45
N ILE A 71 -0.43 -21.52 1.22
CA ILE A 71 -0.10 -20.14 0.90
C ILE A 71 -0.89 -19.19 1.79
N LEU A 72 -2.21 -19.37 1.87
CA LEU A 72 -3.11 -18.51 2.65
C LEU A 72 -2.83 -18.57 4.15
N VAL A 73 -2.61 -19.77 4.70
CA VAL A 73 -2.32 -19.95 6.14
C VAL A 73 -1.02 -19.25 6.51
N PHE A 74 0.09 -19.56 5.82
CA PHE A 74 1.37 -18.90 6.09
C PHE A 74 1.31 -17.40 5.83
N SER A 75 0.63 -16.97 4.76
CA SER A 75 0.40 -15.56 4.45
C SER A 75 -0.27 -14.82 5.61
N LEU A 76 -1.23 -15.44 6.29
CA LEU A 76 -1.89 -14.88 7.46
C LEU A 76 -0.96 -14.89 8.69
N VAL A 77 -0.26 -16.00 8.92
CA VAL A 77 0.69 -16.13 10.04
C VAL A 77 1.78 -15.06 9.96
N PHE A 78 2.44 -14.89 8.82
CA PHE A 78 3.47 -13.87 8.62
C PHE A 78 2.98 -12.47 8.99
N ARG A 79 1.74 -12.15 8.58
CA ARG A 79 1.09 -10.85 8.80
C ARG A 79 0.78 -10.63 10.28
N LEU A 80 0.27 -11.64 10.96
CA LEU A 80 -0.01 -11.56 12.39
C LEU A 80 1.28 -11.44 13.21
N THR A 81 2.34 -12.17 12.83
CA THR A 81 3.66 -12.08 13.45
C THR A 81 4.29 -10.70 13.30
N LEU A 82 4.11 -10.04 12.16
CA LEU A 82 4.66 -8.70 11.88
C LEU A 82 3.78 -7.55 12.38
N LEU A 83 2.50 -7.80 12.72
CA LEU A 83 1.56 -6.76 13.17
C LEU A 83 2.04 -5.99 14.43
N PRO A 84 2.75 -6.59 15.41
CA PRO A 84 3.31 -5.86 16.55
C PRO A 84 4.60 -5.08 16.24
N ALA A 85 5.22 -5.27 15.07
CA ALA A 85 6.48 -4.62 14.74
C ALA A 85 6.36 -3.08 14.67
N THR A 86 7.46 -2.40 14.96
CA THR A 86 7.54 -0.92 14.99
C THR A 86 7.06 -0.30 13.67
N PRO A 87 6.03 0.57 13.70
CA PRO A 87 5.40 1.12 12.51
C PRO A 87 6.27 2.16 11.80
N SER A 88 5.82 2.58 10.61
CA SER A 88 6.38 3.76 9.94
C SER A 88 6.11 5.07 10.66
N ASN A 89 7.02 6.03 10.47
CA ASN A 89 6.84 7.41 10.89
C ASN A 89 5.58 8.03 10.24
N ASP A 90 5.16 7.51 9.08
CA ASP A 90 3.92 7.93 8.42
C ASP A 90 2.67 7.61 9.25
N ILE A 91 2.68 6.56 10.09
CA ILE A 91 1.50 6.19 10.89
C ILE A 91 1.16 7.30 11.90
N PHE A 92 2.14 8.01 12.44
CA PHE A 92 1.87 9.17 13.29
C PHE A 92 1.06 10.22 12.55
N ARG A 93 1.36 10.42 11.25
CA ARG A 93 0.56 11.30 10.40
C ARG A 93 -0.83 10.73 10.17
N TYR A 94 -0.97 9.43 9.93
CA TYR A 94 -2.27 8.78 9.70
C TYR A 94 -3.21 8.95 10.91
N LEU A 95 -2.70 8.69 12.12
CA LEU A 95 -3.44 8.92 13.37
C LEU A 95 -3.87 10.37 13.53
N TRP A 96 -2.95 11.31 13.30
CA TRP A 96 -3.28 12.74 13.37
C TRP A 96 -4.41 13.12 12.41
N GLU A 97 -4.30 12.72 11.15
CA GLU A 97 -5.34 13.04 10.15
C GLU A 97 -6.68 12.38 10.48
N GLY A 98 -6.68 11.17 11.03
CA GLY A 98 -7.89 10.53 11.54
C GLY A 98 -8.51 11.31 12.70
N LYS A 99 -7.70 11.65 13.71
CA LYS A 99 -8.14 12.35 14.92
C LYS A 99 -8.78 13.70 14.64
N ILE A 100 -8.13 14.53 13.83
CA ILE A 100 -8.66 15.88 13.56
C ILE A 100 -9.98 15.83 12.77
N GLN A 101 -10.15 14.84 11.89
CA GLN A 101 -11.41 14.62 11.18
C GLN A 101 -12.55 14.28 12.14
N LEU A 102 -12.29 13.42 13.13
CA LEU A 102 -13.28 13.09 14.16
C LEU A 102 -13.65 14.29 15.04
N HIS A 103 -12.79 15.31 15.11
CA HIS A 103 -13.09 16.61 15.74
C HIS A 103 -13.72 17.63 14.78
N GLY A 104 -14.16 17.20 13.59
CA GLY A 104 -14.80 18.06 12.60
C GLY A 104 -13.86 19.01 11.84
N ILE A 105 -12.55 18.78 11.94
CA ILE A 105 -11.53 19.61 11.30
C ILE A 105 -11.11 18.96 9.99
N ASN A 106 -11.10 19.76 8.92
CA ASN A 106 -10.69 19.31 7.60
C ASN A 106 -9.16 19.20 7.49
N PRO A 107 -8.58 18.02 7.21
CA PRO A 107 -7.14 17.81 7.02
C PRO A 107 -6.44 18.72 6.00
N TYR A 108 -7.19 19.24 5.02
CA TYR A 108 -6.65 20.13 4.00
C TYR A 108 -6.58 21.59 4.47
N SER A 109 -7.21 21.96 5.59
CA SER A 109 -7.31 23.37 5.99
C SER A 109 -6.16 23.85 6.87
N GLN A 110 -5.61 23.00 7.75
CA GLN A 110 -4.61 23.40 8.73
C GLN A 110 -3.54 22.32 8.94
N PRO A 111 -2.25 22.68 8.98
CA PRO A 111 -1.16 21.73 9.23
C PRO A 111 -1.10 21.34 10.72
N PRO A 112 -0.52 20.19 11.08
CA PRO A 112 -0.40 19.76 12.48
C PRO A 112 0.23 20.79 13.44
N ALA A 113 1.20 21.58 12.95
CA ALA A 113 1.90 22.61 13.72
C ALA A 113 1.07 23.90 13.94
N SER A 114 -0.15 23.99 13.40
CA SER A 114 -1.04 25.13 13.62
C SER A 114 -1.31 25.35 15.11
N LEU A 115 -1.25 26.61 15.56
CA LEU A 115 -1.59 27.00 16.94
C LEU A 115 -3.04 26.66 17.28
N ASN A 116 -3.94 26.75 16.29
CA ASN A 116 -5.36 26.42 16.46
C ASN A 116 -5.60 24.94 16.81
N LEU A 117 -4.62 24.07 16.57
CA LEU A 117 -4.71 22.63 16.83
C LEU A 117 -3.93 22.19 18.07
N GLU A 118 -3.41 23.13 18.86
CA GLU A 118 -2.58 22.82 20.05
C GLU A 118 -3.29 21.94 21.07
N HIS A 119 -4.57 22.23 21.32
CA HIS A 119 -5.41 21.46 22.23
C HIS A 119 -5.64 20.00 21.79
N LEU A 120 -5.36 19.65 20.54
CA LEU A 120 -5.47 18.27 20.02
C LEU A 120 -4.13 17.52 20.01
N ARG A 121 -3.01 18.14 20.39
CA ARG A 121 -1.70 17.48 20.42
C ARG A 121 -1.64 16.50 21.59
N ASP A 122 -1.13 15.30 21.32
CA ASP A 122 -0.97 14.22 22.29
C ASP A 122 0.42 13.59 22.21
N ASN A 123 0.62 12.45 22.87
CA ASN A 123 1.88 11.73 22.93
C ASN A 123 2.40 11.28 21.55
N PHE A 124 1.54 11.20 20.52
CA PHE A 124 1.93 10.86 19.16
C PHE A 124 2.36 12.08 18.34
N PHE A 125 2.06 13.30 18.79
CA PHE A 125 2.36 14.51 18.05
C PHE A 125 3.86 14.63 17.71
N SER A 126 4.74 14.27 18.64
CA SER A 126 6.19 14.34 18.47
C SER A 126 6.69 13.57 17.24
N GLY A 127 6.09 12.41 16.94
CA GLY A 127 6.46 11.54 15.82
C GLY A 127 5.95 11.97 14.44
N ILE A 128 5.06 12.97 14.36
CA ILE A 128 4.49 13.42 13.08
C ILE A 128 5.59 14.05 12.21
N SER A 129 5.80 13.51 11.01
CA SER A 129 6.64 14.12 9.98
C SER A 129 5.94 15.31 9.30
N HIS A 130 6.73 16.28 8.82
CA HIS A 130 6.23 17.42 8.02
C HIS A 130 5.06 18.19 8.67
N LYS A 131 5.16 18.47 9.98
CA LYS A 131 4.10 19.12 10.78
C LYS A 131 3.64 20.48 10.24
N HIS A 132 4.44 21.14 9.42
CA HIS A 132 4.13 22.45 8.82
C HIS A 132 3.29 22.35 7.54
N LEU A 133 3.06 21.15 7.00
CA LEU A 133 2.28 20.92 5.78
C LEU A 133 0.92 20.31 6.10
N THR A 134 -0.11 20.67 5.34
CA THR A 134 -1.42 19.99 5.38
C THR A 134 -1.30 18.58 4.77
N THR A 135 -2.39 17.83 4.76
CA THR A 135 -2.35 16.47 4.23
C THR A 135 -2.08 16.40 2.72
N ILE A 136 -1.36 15.36 2.30
CA ILE A 136 -1.21 14.95 0.89
C ILE A 136 -2.11 13.79 0.50
N TYR A 137 -2.78 13.17 1.48
CA TYR A 137 -3.56 11.97 1.24
C TYR A 137 -4.88 12.33 0.56
N PRO A 138 -5.31 11.59 -0.48
CA PRO A 138 -6.60 11.83 -1.07
C PRO A 138 -7.75 11.33 -0.17
N PRO A 139 -9.00 11.73 -0.48
CA PRO A 139 -10.13 11.60 0.45
C PRO A 139 -10.43 10.20 0.96
N LEU A 140 -10.27 9.15 0.13
CA LEU A 140 -10.61 7.80 0.57
C LEU A 140 -9.63 7.30 1.64
N THR A 141 -8.36 7.61 1.49
CA THR A 141 -7.33 7.29 2.50
C THR A 141 -7.59 8.05 3.80
N LEU A 142 -7.97 9.33 3.72
CA LEU A 142 -8.36 10.11 4.90
C LEU A 142 -9.56 9.52 5.64
N MET A 143 -10.58 9.06 4.91
CA MET A 143 -11.74 8.39 5.49
C MET A 143 -11.33 7.09 6.20
N VAL A 144 -10.42 6.30 5.63
CA VAL A 144 -9.90 5.08 6.27
C VAL A 144 -9.12 5.42 7.54
N PHE A 145 -8.33 6.50 7.55
CA PHE A 145 -7.68 6.97 8.78
C PHE A 145 -8.69 7.34 9.86
N ALA A 146 -9.74 8.10 9.51
CA ALA A 146 -10.78 8.49 10.47
C ALA A 146 -11.54 7.27 11.04
N ILE A 147 -11.88 6.29 10.19
CA ILE A 147 -12.54 5.04 10.63
C ILE A 147 -11.63 4.25 11.58
N ALA A 148 -10.35 4.10 11.23
CA ALA A 148 -9.40 3.39 12.08
C ALA A 148 -9.20 4.11 13.41
N ASP A 149 -9.09 5.44 13.40
CA ASP A 149 -8.93 6.25 14.61
C ASP A 149 -10.17 6.18 15.52
N PHE A 150 -11.36 6.14 14.91
CA PHE A 150 -12.63 5.99 15.62
C PHE A 150 -12.72 4.65 16.37
N ILE A 151 -12.19 3.57 15.79
CA ILE A 151 -12.12 2.26 16.44
C ILE A 151 -11.18 2.32 17.64
N SER A 152 -9.98 2.88 17.44
CA SER A 152 -8.98 3.06 18.48
C SER A 152 -7.88 4.00 17.99
N HIS A 153 -7.55 5.00 18.81
CA HIS A 153 -6.42 5.90 18.59
C HIS A 153 -5.08 5.19 18.88
N SER A 154 -4.70 4.24 18.02
CA SER A 154 -3.53 3.39 18.18
C SER A 154 -2.92 2.93 16.86
N PHE A 155 -1.62 2.65 16.85
CA PHE A 155 -0.93 2.12 15.66
C PHE A 155 -1.53 0.80 15.18
N VAL A 156 -1.96 -0.08 16.10
CA VAL A 156 -2.54 -1.37 15.75
C VAL A 156 -3.84 -1.20 14.97
N SER A 157 -4.67 -0.22 15.31
CA SER A 157 -5.92 0.04 14.59
C SER A 157 -5.66 0.43 13.12
N ILE A 158 -4.76 1.40 12.92
CA ILE A 158 -4.36 1.86 11.58
C ILE A 158 -3.73 0.72 10.76
N LYS A 159 -2.79 -0.03 11.37
CA LYS A 159 -2.15 -1.18 10.71
C LYS A 159 -3.18 -2.24 10.33
N SER A 160 -4.13 -2.55 11.23
CA SER A 160 -5.17 -3.55 10.99
C SER A 160 -6.10 -3.15 9.84
N ALA A 161 -6.44 -1.86 9.73
CA ALA A 161 -7.25 -1.35 8.63
C ALA A 161 -6.55 -1.57 7.26
N PHE A 162 -5.26 -1.26 7.15
CA PHE A 162 -4.52 -1.48 5.90
C PHE A 162 -4.18 -2.95 5.64
N LEU A 163 -3.99 -3.73 6.71
CA LEU A 163 -3.81 -5.17 6.61
C LEU A 163 -5.06 -5.88 6.07
N LEU A 164 -6.25 -5.39 6.41
CA LEU A 164 -7.50 -5.88 5.83
C LEU A 164 -7.50 -5.72 4.31
N PHE A 165 -7.12 -4.56 3.78
CA PHE A 165 -7.07 -4.34 2.32
C PHE A 165 -5.99 -5.18 1.62
N ASP A 166 -4.85 -5.44 2.28
CA ASP A 166 -3.83 -6.37 1.80
C ASP A 166 -4.38 -7.82 1.71
N ILE A 167 -5.07 -8.30 2.75
CA ILE A 167 -5.72 -9.63 2.73
C ILE A 167 -6.82 -9.70 1.66
N LEU A 168 -7.66 -8.67 1.55
CA LEU A 168 -8.68 -8.61 0.51
C LEU A 168 -8.05 -8.62 -0.90
N SER A 169 -6.89 -7.99 -1.08
CA SER A 169 -6.13 -8.02 -2.33
C SER A 169 -5.75 -9.45 -2.72
N ILE A 170 -5.28 -10.27 -1.77
CA ILE A 170 -4.99 -11.70 -2.00
C ILE A 170 -6.23 -12.43 -2.51
N LEU A 171 -7.39 -12.23 -1.85
CA LEU A 171 -8.63 -12.91 -2.22
C LEU A 171 -9.11 -12.53 -3.62
N VAL A 172 -9.01 -11.25 -3.98
CA VAL A 172 -9.38 -10.78 -5.32
C VAL A 172 -8.37 -11.24 -6.36
N LEU A 173 -7.07 -11.27 -6.06
CA LEU A 173 -6.03 -11.80 -6.94
C LEU A 173 -6.29 -13.26 -7.31
N ILE A 174 -6.71 -14.10 -6.36
CA ILE A 174 -7.09 -15.50 -6.66
C ILE A 174 -8.24 -15.55 -7.68
N LYS A 175 -9.26 -14.70 -7.51
CA LYS A 175 -10.39 -14.61 -8.45
C LYS A 175 -9.93 -14.09 -9.81
N TYR A 176 -9.07 -13.07 -9.83
CA TYR A 176 -8.50 -12.51 -11.04
C TYR A 176 -7.69 -13.55 -11.84
N LEU A 177 -6.78 -14.27 -11.18
CA LEU A 177 -5.98 -15.34 -11.79
C LEU A 177 -6.86 -16.41 -12.45
N LYS A 178 -7.95 -16.82 -11.79
CA LYS A 178 -8.91 -17.79 -12.35
C LYS A 178 -9.57 -17.27 -13.62
N VAL A 179 -10.04 -16.02 -13.64
CA VAL A 179 -10.64 -15.40 -14.83
C VAL A 179 -9.64 -15.29 -15.97
N MET A 180 -8.38 -14.96 -15.64
CA MET A 180 -7.27 -14.90 -16.60
C MET A 180 -6.75 -16.29 -17.02
N ARG A 181 -7.41 -17.37 -16.57
CA ARG A 181 -7.05 -18.77 -16.85
C ARG A 181 -5.63 -19.15 -16.41
N LYS A 182 -5.04 -18.41 -15.47
CA LYS A 182 -3.73 -18.67 -14.84
C LYS A 182 -3.91 -19.55 -13.59
N GLU A 183 -2.83 -20.22 -13.19
CA GLU A 183 -2.85 -21.08 -11.99
C GLU A 183 -2.99 -20.21 -10.72
N PRO A 184 -4.03 -20.40 -9.88
CA PRO A 184 -4.29 -19.53 -8.74
C PRO A 184 -3.22 -19.55 -7.66
N ALA A 185 -2.41 -20.61 -7.58
CA ALA A 185 -1.26 -20.69 -6.66
C ALA A 185 -0.20 -19.59 -6.93
N HIS A 186 -0.19 -18.97 -8.11
CA HIS A 186 0.66 -17.79 -8.38
C HIS A 186 0.34 -16.58 -7.48
N VAL A 187 -0.77 -16.60 -6.73
CA VAL A 187 -1.02 -15.61 -5.69
C VAL A 187 0.11 -15.54 -4.66
N LEU A 188 0.92 -16.61 -4.50
CA LEU A 188 2.12 -16.63 -3.67
C LEU A 188 3.06 -15.44 -3.97
N ILE A 189 3.17 -15.01 -5.24
CA ILE A 189 4.02 -13.88 -5.66
C ILE A 189 3.67 -12.61 -4.89
N TYR A 190 2.38 -12.38 -4.58
CA TYR A 190 1.96 -11.26 -3.77
C TYR A 190 1.91 -11.64 -2.29
N ALA A 191 1.28 -12.76 -1.96
CA ALA A 191 0.94 -13.14 -0.59
C ALA A 191 2.18 -13.36 0.31
N TRP A 192 3.28 -13.87 -0.26
CA TRP A 192 4.52 -14.18 0.48
C TRP A 192 5.66 -13.20 0.17
N SER A 193 5.42 -12.15 -0.61
CA SER A 193 6.46 -11.17 -0.94
C SER A 193 6.97 -10.48 0.33
N PRO A 194 8.27 -10.58 0.66
CA PRO A 194 8.83 -9.89 1.82
C PRO A 194 8.58 -8.38 1.78
N LEU A 195 8.58 -7.78 0.59
CA LEU A 195 8.26 -6.37 0.40
C LEU A 195 6.84 -6.05 0.87
N VAL A 196 5.85 -6.85 0.45
CA VAL A 196 4.43 -6.67 0.84
C VAL A 196 4.27 -6.85 2.36
N LEU A 197 4.87 -7.91 2.90
CA LEU A 197 4.82 -8.23 4.33
C LEU A 197 5.41 -7.10 5.19
N ILE A 198 6.60 -6.62 4.85
CA ILE A 198 7.21 -5.51 5.57
C ILE A 198 6.42 -4.22 5.37
N SER A 199 6.01 -3.89 4.14
CA SER A 199 5.35 -2.61 3.86
C SER A 199 4.01 -2.48 4.58
N PHE A 200 3.20 -3.54 4.63
CA PHE A 200 1.83 -3.46 5.15
C PHE A 200 1.72 -4.01 6.57
N ALA A 201 2.18 -5.23 6.84
CA ALA A 201 2.04 -5.84 8.16
C ALA A 201 3.01 -5.23 9.18
N ALA A 202 4.29 -5.01 8.81
CA ALA A 202 5.26 -4.43 9.75
C ALA A 202 5.16 -2.89 9.82
N ARG A 203 5.22 -2.22 8.66
CA ARG A 203 5.35 -0.76 8.57
C ARG A 203 4.02 -0.02 8.51
N GLY A 204 2.92 -0.69 8.14
CA GLY A 204 1.57 -0.11 8.14
C GLY A 204 1.31 0.92 7.04
N HIS A 205 2.02 0.85 5.91
CA HIS A 205 1.80 1.77 4.79
C HIS A 205 0.38 1.65 4.21
N CYS A 206 -0.20 2.79 3.84
CA CYS A 206 -1.58 2.86 3.32
C CYS A 206 -1.76 2.38 1.87
N ASP A 207 -0.67 2.05 1.17
CA ASP A 207 -0.70 1.67 -0.26
C ASP A 207 -1.53 0.42 -0.54
N SER A 208 -1.74 -0.46 0.45
CA SER A 208 -2.58 -1.66 0.29
C SER A 208 -4.02 -1.33 -0.13
N LEU A 209 -4.54 -0.17 0.29
CA LEU A 209 -5.86 0.33 -0.11
C LEU A 209 -5.94 0.56 -1.62
N GLN A 210 -4.93 1.24 -2.18
CA GLN A 210 -4.83 1.49 -3.62
C GLN A 210 -4.69 0.17 -4.37
N ILE A 211 -3.80 -0.72 -3.92
CA ILE A 211 -3.55 -2.02 -4.55
C ILE A 211 -4.84 -2.84 -4.62
N PHE A 212 -5.59 -2.90 -3.52
CA PHE A 212 -6.88 -3.60 -3.48
C PHE A 212 -7.82 -3.11 -4.58
N PHE A 213 -8.02 -1.79 -4.68
CA PHE A 213 -8.93 -1.21 -5.67
C PHE A 213 -8.43 -1.34 -7.11
N VAL A 214 -7.11 -1.30 -7.35
CA VAL A 214 -6.53 -1.59 -8.68
C VAL A 214 -6.81 -3.03 -9.08
N VAL A 215 -6.52 -4.00 -8.21
CA VAL A 215 -6.77 -5.42 -8.49
C VAL A 215 -8.27 -5.68 -8.67
N LEU A 216 -9.11 -5.04 -7.87
CA LEU A 216 -10.57 -5.13 -7.99
C LEU A 216 -11.08 -4.55 -9.33
N ALA A 217 -10.50 -3.44 -9.78
CA ALA A 217 -10.80 -2.87 -11.09
C ALA A 217 -10.44 -3.84 -12.22
N LEU A 218 -9.22 -4.40 -12.18
CA LEU A 218 -8.77 -5.41 -13.15
C LEU A 218 -9.67 -6.65 -13.15
N TYR A 219 -10.08 -7.13 -11.98
CA TYR A 219 -11.03 -8.23 -11.87
C TYR A 219 -12.37 -7.93 -12.53
N PHE A 220 -12.99 -6.79 -12.21
CA PHE A 220 -14.27 -6.40 -12.81
C PHE A 220 -14.16 -6.15 -14.31
N TYR A 221 -13.05 -5.58 -14.77
CA TYR A 221 -12.76 -5.40 -16.20
C TYR A 221 -12.73 -6.75 -16.93
N SER A 222 -12.01 -7.74 -16.39
CA SER A 222 -11.89 -9.07 -17.01
C SER A 222 -13.20 -9.85 -17.08
N ILE A 223 -14.15 -9.58 -16.18
CA ILE A 223 -15.52 -10.16 -16.26
C ILE A 223 -16.54 -9.23 -16.94
N ARG A 224 -16.07 -8.24 -17.71
CA ARG A 224 -16.88 -7.28 -18.49
C ARG A 224 -17.84 -6.42 -17.65
N LYS A 225 -17.60 -6.28 -16.35
CA LYS A 225 -18.38 -5.40 -15.44
C LYS A 225 -17.77 -4.00 -15.40
N ASN A 226 -17.73 -3.33 -16.56
CA ASN A 226 -17.01 -2.07 -16.77
C ASN A 226 -17.38 -0.96 -15.77
N ALA A 227 -18.67 -0.79 -15.42
CA ALA A 227 -19.07 0.23 -14.44
C ALA A 227 -18.41 0.00 -13.06
N LYS A 228 -18.39 -1.26 -12.58
CA LYS A 228 -17.72 -1.61 -11.31
C LYS A 228 -16.20 -1.46 -11.41
N SER A 229 -15.62 -1.75 -12.57
CA SER A 229 -14.20 -1.50 -12.84
C SER A 229 -13.87 -0.01 -12.73
N VAL A 230 -14.68 0.84 -13.34
CA VAL A 230 -14.50 2.30 -13.32
C VAL A 230 -14.64 2.85 -11.91
N VAL A 231 -15.68 2.44 -11.17
CA VAL A 231 -15.82 2.81 -9.76
C VAL A 231 -14.58 2.38 -8.97
N SER A 232 -14.09 1.15 -9.16
CA SER A 232 -12.92 0.65 -8.43
C SER A 232 -11.65 1.43 -8.75
N ILE A 233 -11.36 1.75 -10.02
CA ILE A 233 -10.17 2.54 -10.36
C ILE A 233 -10.28 3.99 -9.86
N SER A 234 -11.49 4.57 -9.82
CA SER A 234 -11.73 5.87 -9.19
C SER A 234 -11.45 5.84 -7.68
N LEU A 235 -11.86 4.77 -6.98
CA LEU A 235 -11.52 4.56 -5.57
C LEU A 235 -10.01 4.39 -5.37
N ALA A 236 -9.31 3.69 -6.27
CA ALA A 236 -7.85 3.59 -6.24
C ALA A 236 -7.19 4.98 -6.37
N MET A 237 -7.65 5.82 -7.31
CA MET A 237 -7.14 7.19 -7.46
C MET A 237 -7.35 8.03 -6.20
N MET A 238 -8.51 7.85 -5.54
CA MET A 238 -8.82 8.52 -4.27
C MET A 238 -8.13 7.88 -3.07
N SER A 239 -7.43 6.76 -3.26
CA SER A 239 -6.52 6.19 -2.28
C SER A 239 -5.11 6.76 -2.45
N LYS A 240 -4.63 6.82 -3.70
CA LYS A 240 -3.36 7.45 -4.08
C LYS A 240 -3.38 7.81 -5.57
N PHE A 241 -2.97 9.03 -5.89
CA PHE A 241 -3.14 9.60 -7.24
C PHE A 241 -2.44 8.83 -8.36
N VAL A 242 -1.37 8.08 -8.05
CA VAL A 242 -0.54 7.33 -9.01
C VAL A 242 -1.36 6.38 -9.90
N SER A 243 -2.49 5.84 -9.43
CA SER A 243 -3.31 4.93 -10.24
C SER A 243 -4.05 5.62 -11.40
N ILE A 244 -3.97 6.95 -11.52
CA ILE A 244 -4.46 7.66 -12.71
C ILE A 244 -3.84 7.13 -14.01
N ILE A 245 -2.60 6.64 -13.95
CA ILE A 245 -1.88 6.06 -15.08
C ILE A 245 -2.63 4.83 -15.66
N ILE A 246 -3.38 4.11 -14.84
CA ILE A 246 -4.11 2.89 -15.24
C ILE A 246 -5.46 3.23 -15.90
N VAL A 247 -6.01 4.42 -15.63
CA VAL A 247 -7.36 4.84 -16.05
C VAL A 247 -7.58 4.75 -17.57
N PRO A 248 -6.67 5.26 -18.44
CA PRO A 248 -6.89 5.23 -19.90
C PRO A 248 -6.99 3.82 -20.48
N PHE A 249 -6.49 2.81 -19.76
CA PHE A 249 -6.50 1.41 -20.18
C PHE A 249 -7.77 0.67 -19.75
N LEU A 250 -8.45 1.14 -18.69
CA LEU A 250 -9.65 0.50 -18.15
C LEU A 250 -10.96 1.18 -18.57
N ILE A 251 -10.91 2.42 -19.04
CA ILE A 251 -12.08 3.15 -19.54
C ILE A 251 -12.27 2.91 -21.04
N PRO A 252 -13.40 2.32 -21.48
CA PRO A 252 -13.73 2.23 -22.90
C PRO A 252 -13.87 3.63 -23.53
N ARG A 253 -13.03 3.95 -24.53
CA ARG A 253 -12.95 5.29 -25.17
C ARG A 253 -14.27 5.79 -25.76
N GLU A 254 -15.11 4.88 -26.25
CA GLU A 254 -16.34 5.22 -26.98
C GLU A 254 -17.56 5.50 -26.07
N LYS A 255 -17.39 5.47 -24.74
CA LYS A 255 -18.51 5.49 -23.80
C LYS A 255 -18.33 6.58 -22.73
N PRO A 256 -18.73 7.84 -23.02
CA PRO A 256 -18.48 8.99 -22.13
C PRO A 256 -19.13 8.84 -20.74
N ARG A 257 -20.17 8.00 -20.61
CA ARG A 257 -20.78 7.64 -19.33
C ARG A 257 -19.77 7.12 -18.28
N TYR A 258 -18.67 6.49 -18.69
CA TYR A 258 -17.66 6.00 -17.75
C TYR A 258 -16.78 7.12 -17.20
N LEU A 259 -16.52 8.18 -17.98
CA LEU A 259 -15.90 9.39 -17.45
C LEU A 259 -16.83 10.06 -16.45
N ALA A 260 -18.13 10.12 -16.73
CA ALA A 260 -19.12 10.65 -15.80
C ALA A 260 -19.13 9.87 -14.46
N ILE A 261 -19.07 8.53 -14.50
CA ILE A 261 -18.96 7.70 -13.29
C ILE A 261 -17.67 8.03 -12.53
N LEU A 262 -16.53 8.14 -13.23
CA LEU A 262 -15.25 8.45 -12.59
C LEU A 262 -15.29 9.80 -11.87
N PHE A 263 -15.74 10.85 -12.54
CA PHE A 263 -15.85 12.19 -11.95
C PHE A 263 -16.89 12.22 -10.83
N LEU A 264 -18.00 11.50 -10.97
CA LEU A 264 -19.02 11.40 -9.92
C LEU A 264 -18.43 10.79 -8.64
N VAL A 265 -17.69 9.68 -8.73
CA VAL A 265 -17.04 9.06 -7.56
C VAL A 265 -16.05 10.03 -6.91
N MET A 266 -15.25 10.73 -7.72
CA MET A 266 -14.30 11.73 -7.21
C MET A 266 -15.01 12.88 -6.49
N ILE A 267 -16.04 13.47 -7.11
CA ILE A 267 -16.83 14.57 -6.54
C ILE A 267 -17.47 14.13 -5.22
N LEU A 268 -18.10 12.95 -5.19
CA LEU A 268 -18.73 12.42 -3.98
C LEU A 268 -17.74 12.23 -2.83
N LEU A 269 -16.53 11.75 -3.11
CA LEU A 269 -15.50 11.58 -2.09
C LEU A 269 -14.87 12.90 -1.64
N TYR A 270 -14.80 13.92 -2.50
CA TYR A 270 -14.34 15.26 -2.13
C TYR A 270 -15.42 16.11 -1.44
N LEU A 271 -16.70 15.73 -1.54
CA LEU A 271 -17.81 16.51 -1.01
C LEU A 271 -17.66 16.84 0.50
N PRO A 272 -17.23 15.91 1.38
CA PRO A 272 -17.00 16.23 2.80
C PRO A 272 -15.87 17.25 3.03
N TYR A 273 -14.98 17.43 2.04
CA TYR A 273 -13.78 18.26 2.14
C TYR A 273 -13.86 19.58 1.36
N CYS A 274 -15.01 19.87 0.74
CA CYS A 274 -15.19 20.99 -0.21
C CYS A 274 -14.89 22.38 0.37
N ARG A 275 -14.91 22.54 1.69
CA ARG A 275 -14.62 23.81 2.38
C ARG A 275 -13.13 24.17 2.42
N ALA A 276 -12.22 23.28 2.02
CA ALA A 276 -10.76 23.49 2.11
C ALA A 276 -9.99 23.23 0.80
N VAL A 277 -10.65 23.42 -0.37
CA VAL A 277 -10.08 23.11 -1.70
C VAL A 277 -8.75 23.84 -1.98
N LYS A 278 -8.56 25.06 -1.45
CA LYS A 278 -7.30 25.81 -1.63
C LYS A 278 -6.07 25.08 -1.04
N GLY A 279 -6.23 24.38 0.08
CA GLY A 279 -5.14 23.66 0.75
C GLY A 279 -4.81 22.30 0.12
N LEU A 280 -5.73 21.74 -0.69
CA LEU A 280 -5.53 20.49 -1.43
C LEU A 280 -4.44 20.65 -2.49
N PHE A 281 -4.58 21.68 -3.35
CA PHE A 281 -3.68 21.87 -4.49
C PHE A 281 -2.32 22.46 -4.08
N SER A 282 -2.28 23.31 -3.05
CA SER A 282 -1.03 23.94 -2.59
C SER A 282 -0.03 22.91 -2.06
N THR A 283 -0.49 21.97 -1.24
CA THR A 283 0.39 21.00 -0.59
C THR A 283 0.80 19.87 -1.53
N LEU A 284 -0.09 19.43 -2.44
CA LEU A 284 0.28 18.49 -3.50
C LEU A 284 1.38 19.08 -4.40
N PHE A 285 1.25 20.35 -4.77
CA PHE A 285 2.27 21.05 -5.56
C PHE A 285 3.58 21.20 -4.78
N GLN A 286 3.52 21.58 -3.50
CA GLN A 286 4.70 21.71 -2.66
C GLN A 286 5.41 20.37 -2.41
N PHE A 287 4.67 19.29 -2.16
CA PHE A 287 5.27 17.95 -2.01
C PHE A 287 5.90 17.46 -3.31
N GLY A 288 5.22 17.62 -4.46
CA GLY A 288 5.74 17.21 -5.76
C GLY A 288 6.96 18.01 -6.22
N THR A 289 7.09 19.27 -5.78
CA THR A 289 8.19 20.16 -6.20
C THR A 289 9.34 20.24 -5.20
N GLN A 290 9.10 20.08 -3.89
CA GLN A 290 10.10 20.27 -2.84
C GLN A 290 10.67 18.94 -2.30
N TYR A 291 9.87 17.88 -2.20
CA TYR A 291 10.30 16.61 -1.61
C TYR A 291 10.79 15.60 -2.68
N ARG A 292 11.75 14.76 -2.30
CA ARG A 292 12.43 13.82 -3.22
C ARG A 292 11.87 12.41 -3.02
N TYR A 293 11.67 11.68 -4.12
CA TYR A 293 11.39 10.26 -4.13
C TYR A 293 12.64 9.50 -4.63
N ASN A 294 12.83 8.26 -4.16
CA ASN A 294 13.95 7.38 -4.54
C ASN A 294 15.34 7.93 -4.20
N ASP A 295 15.64 8.15 -2.91
CA ASP A 295 16.94 8.66 -2.46
C ASP A 295 18.13 7.84 -2.97
N SER A 296 18.01 6.52 -3.16
CA SER A 296 19.11 5.69 -3.69
C SER A 296 19.44 6.00 -5.15
N ILE A 297 18.43 6.18 -6.00
CA ILE A 297 18.62 6.49 -7.43
C ILE A 297 18.96 7.98 -7.58
N HIS A 298 18.30 8.86 -6.81
CA HIS A 298 18.67 10.26 -6.73
C HIS A 298 20.11 10.43 -6.22
N PHE A 299 20.58 9.63 -5.26
CA PHE A 299 21.97 9.68 -4.78
C PHE A 299 22.95 9.23 -5.85
N LEU A 300 22.62 8.18 -6.61
CA LEU A 300 23.43 7.71 -7.75
C LEU A 300 23.49 8.76 -8.87
N ILE A 301 22.34 9.36 -9.21
CA ILE A 301 22.25 10.44 -10.20
C ILE A 301 22.96 11.69 -9.69
N PHE A 302 22.84 12.04 -8.40
CA PHE A 302 23.55 13.15 -7.76
C PHE A 302 25.07 13.00 -7.83
N TYR A 303 25.57 11.78 -7.59
CA TYR A 303 26.99 11.48 -7.68
C TYR A 303 27.49 11.56 -9.15
N VAL A 304 26.68 11.09 -10.10
CA VAL A 304 26.99 11.15 -11.54
C VAL A 304 26.85 12.58 -12.10
N SER A 305 25.98 13.41 -11.51
CA SER A 305 25.74 14.81 -11.91
C SER A 305 26.59 15.82 -11.12
N LEU A 306 27.78 15.41 -10.67
CA LEU A 306 28.80 16.25 -10.03
C LEU A 306 28.28 17.01 -8.77
N GLY A 307 27.29 16.45 -8.07
CA GLY A 307 26.79 17.00 -6.83
C GLY A 307 25.81 18.17 -6.98
N SER A 308 25.22 18.39 -8.16
CA SER A 308 24.17 19.41 -8.34
C SER A 308 22.80 18.86 -7.88
N PRO A 309 22.23 19.38 -6.77
CA PRO A 309 20.95 18.88 -6.25
C PRO A 309 19.77 19.21 -7.17
N PHE A 310 19.91 20.25 -8.02
CA PHE A 310 18.88 20.69 -8.95
C PHE A 310 18.81 19.79 -10.19
N ILE A 311 19.95 19.47 -10.79
CA ILE A 311 20.03 18.61 -11.98
C ILE A 311 19.62 17.18 -11.63
N SER A 312 20.09 16.68 -10.48
CA SER A 312 19.70 15.35 -9.99
C SER A 312 18.19 15.23 -9.77
N LYS A 313 17.56 16.29 -9.25
CA LYS A 313 16.12 16.32 -9.04
C LYS A 313 15.35 16.34 -10.35
N ILE A 314 15.78 17.12 -11.34
CA ILE A 314 15.16 17.12 -12.68
C ILE A 314 15.25 15.73 -13.31
N ILE A 315 16.43 15.13 -13.35
CA ILE A 315 16.65 13.83 -13.98
C ILE A 315 15.85 12.74 -13.26
N THR A 316 15.86 12.72 -11.93
CA THR A 316 15.09 11.73 -11.16
C THR A 316 13.59 11.91 -11.37
N SER A 317 13.09 13.15 -11.35
CA SER A 317 11.68 13.44 -11.62
C SER A 317 11.27 13.17 -13.07
N SER A 318 12.17 13.26 -14.05
CA SER A 318 11.88 12.93 -15.45
C SER A 318 11.91 11.43 -15.75
N ILE A 319 12.66 10.65 -14.98
CA ILE A 319 12.75 9.19 -15.14
C ILE A 319 11.59 8.49 -14.39
N PHE A 320 11.16 9.04 -13.25
CA PHE A 320 10.20 8.38 -12.34
C PHE A 320 8.90 9.17 -12.06
N GLY A 321 8.76 10.38 -12.58
CA GLY A 321 7.53 11.20 -12.50
C GLY A 321 6.65 11.01 -13.72
#